data_AF-A0A7V2JNJ0-F1
#
_entry.id   AF-A0A7V2JNJ0-F1
#
_cell.length_a   1.000
_cell.length_b   1.000
_cell.length_c   1.000
_cell.angle_alpha   90.00
_cell.angle_beta   90.00
_cell.angle_gamma   90.00
#
_symmetry.space_group_name_H-M   'P 1'
#
loop_
_entity.id
_entity.type
_entity.pdbx_description
1 polymer ?
#
loop_
_entity_poly.entity_id
_entity_poly.type
_entity_poly.pdbx_seq_one_letter_code
_entity_poly.pdbx_strand_id
1 'polypeptide(L)'
;ELMHERARKEFWGYASDERLDSDALIKEEYTGIRPAPGYPACPDHTEKTTLFSLLNAEANSGIALTENLAMTPAAAVSGLYFSHPESRYFGVGKIYQDQARDYARRKKMDLTIVERWLSPNLGYNP
;
A
#
# COMPACT_ATOMS: atom_id res chain seq x y z
N GLU A 1 -7.38 -11.25 -3.62
CA GLU A 1 -6.94 -12.66 -3.56
C GLU A 1 -6.36 -13.20 -4.86
N LEU A 2 -7.16 -13.51 -5.88
CA LEU A 2 -6.68 -14.21 -7.09
C LEU A 2 -5.44 -13.56 -7.76
N MET A 3 -5.43 -12.23 -7.97
CA MET A 3 -4.27 -11.58 -8.59
C MET A 3 -2.98 -11.70 -7.76
N HIS A 4 -3.08 -11.75 -6.43
CA HIS A 4 -1.92 -11.98 -5.58
C HIS A 4 -1.44 -13.42 -5.71
N GLU A 5 -2.35 -14.40 -5.67
CA GLU A 5 -2.01 -15.81 -5.90
C GLU A 5 -1.30 -16.01 -7.24
N ARG A 6 -1.83 -15.44 -8.32
CA ARG A 6 -1.20 -15.47 -9.65
C ARG A 6 0.15 -14.76 -9.66
N ALA A 7 0.31 -13.66 -8.92
CA ALA A 7 1.62 -13.02 -8.78
C ALA A 7 2.64 -13.97 -8.14
N ARG A 8 2.27 -14.68 -7.07
CA ARG A 8 3.15 -15.65 -6.39
C ARG A 8 3.50 -16.85 -7.27
N LYS A 9 2.52 -17.38 -8.00
CA LYS A 9 2.66 -18.64 -8.77
C LYS A 9 3.15 -18.45 -10.20
N GLU A 10 2.71 -17.40 -10.88
CA GLU A 10 2.89 -17.21 -12.33
C GLU A 10 3.81 -16.02 -12.64
N PHE A 11 3.45 -14.81 -12.20
CA PHE A 11 4.11 -13.59 -12.69
C PHE A 11 5.45 -13.29 -12.01
N TRP A 12 5.52 -13.47 -10.70
CA TRP A 12 6.76 -13.42 -9.92
C TRP A 12 7.34 -14.82 -9.75
N GLY A 13 6.49 -15.82 -9.49
CA GLY A 13 6.87 -17.23 -9.56
C GLY A 13 7.73 -17.74 -8.39
N TYR A 14 7.78 -17.03 -7.26
CA TYR A 14 8.54 -17.47 -6.09
C TYR A 14 7.86 -18.60 -5.30
N ALA A 15 6.61 -18.94 -5.63
CA ALA A 15 5.84 -20.03 -5.02
C ALA A 15 5.02 -20.80 -6.07
N SER A 16 5.65 -21.21 -7.17
CA SER A 16 4.96 -21.89 -8.31
C SER A 16 4.21 -23.17 -7.92
N ASP A 17 4.70 -23.89 -6.90
CA ASP A 17 4.10 -25.15 -6.42
C ASP A 17 3.04 -24.95 -5.32
N GLU A 18 2.68 -23.70 -4.99
CA GLU A 18 1.69 -23.38 -3.95
C GLU A 18 0.30 -23.98 -4.25
N ARG A 19 -0.24 -24.69 -3.26
CA ARG A 19 -1.57 -25.30 -3.27
C ARG A 19 -2.32 -24.95 -1.99
N LEU A 20 -2.95 -23.78 -1.99
CA LEU A 20 -3.80 -23.29 -0.90
C LEU A 20 -5.26 -23.30 -1.33
N ASP A 21 -6.14 -23.65 -0.40
CA ASP A 21 -7.58 -23.45 -0.59
C ASP A 21 -7.99 -22.03 -0.18
N SER A 22 -9.26 -21.70 -0.39
CA SER A 22 -9.80 -20.37 -0.06
C SER A 22 -9.62 -19.99 1.41
N ASP A 23 -9.73 -20.96 2.33
CA ASP A 23 -9.63 -20.71 3.76
C ASP A 23 -8.18 -20.39 4.16
N ALA A 24 -7.21 -21.12 3.62
CA ALA A 24 -5.79 -20.84 3.80
C ALA A 24 -5.38 -19.49 3.16
N LEU A 25 -5.97 -19.12 2.02
CA LEU A 25 -5.78 -17.80 1.42
C LEU A 25 -6.32 -16.67 2.31
N ILE A 26 -7.51 -16.83 2.89
CA ILE A 26 -8.12 -15.86 3.83
C ILE A 26 -7.27 -15.72 5.10
N LYS A 27 -6.71 -16.82 5.60
CA LYS A 27 -5.78 -16.85 6.74
C LYS A 27 -4.37 -16.34 6.41
N GLU A 28 -4.12 -16.00 5.15
CA GLU A 28 -2.84 -15.51 4.64
C GLU A 28 -1.68 -16.51 4.84
N GLU A 29 -1.94 -17.82 4.70
CA GLU A 29 -0.94 -18.90 4.88
C GLU A 29 0.11 -18.99 3.75
N TYR A 30 0.16 -18.00 2.85
CA TYR A 30 1.18 -17.88 1.82
C TYR A 30 2.38 -17.03 2.26
N THR A 31 3.47 -17.14 1.51
CA THR A 31 4.64 -16.27 1.67
C THR A 31 4.41 -14.91 1.00
N GLY A 32 4.81 -13.83 1.66
CA GLY A 32 4.72 -12.47 1.13
C GLY A 32 3.45 -11.71 1.53
N ILE A 33 3.45 -10.39 1.33
CA ILE A 33 2.35 -9.49 1.70
C ILE A 33 1.95 -8.56 0.55
N ARG A 34 0.72 -8.00 0.63
CA ARG A 34 0.18 -7.06 -0.36
C ARG A 34 -0.32 -5.72 0.22
N PRO A 35 0.53 -4.95 0.94
CA PRO A 35 0.09 -3.75 1.65
C PRO A 35 -0.47 -2.69 0.69
N ALA A 36 -1.59 -2.09 1.10
CA ALA A 36 -2.30 -1.07 0.35
C ALA A 36 -2.14 0.30 1.04
N PRO A 37 -1.77 1.38 0.32
CA PRO A 37 -1.66 2.71 0.91
C PRO A 37 -2.95 3.13 1.64
N GLY A 38 -2.80 3.70 2.83
CA GLY A 38 -3.88 4.04 3.76
C GLY A 38 -4.10 3.01 4.88
N TYR A 39 -3.58 1.78 4.75
CA TYR A 39 -3.59 0.81 5.85
C TYR A 39 -2.49 1.12 6.88
N PRO A 40 -2.58 0.61 8.12
CA PRO A 40 -1.62 0.91 9.19
C PRO A 40 -0.13 0.68 8.85
N ALA A 41 0.17 -0.26 7.95
CA ALA A 41 1.53 -0.55 7.49
C ALA A 41 2.10 0.48 6.50
N CYS A 42 1.23 1.26 5.85
CA CYS A 42 1.60 2.30 4.89
C CYS A 42 0.50 3.38 4.87
N PRO A 43 0.39 4.22 5.93
CA PRO A 43 -0.77 5.08 6.15
C PRO A 43 -0.89 6.26 5.17
N ASP A 44 0.18 6.61 4.45
CA ASP A 44 0.15 7.73 3.49
C ASP A 44 -0.66 7.35 2.24
N HIS A 45 -1.88 7.90 2.13
CA HIS A 45 -2.74 7.72 0.96
C HIS A 45 -2.12 8.30 -0.34
N THR A 46 -1.21 9.27 -0.24
CA THR A 46 -0.59 9.91 -1.41
C THR A 46 0.32 8.97 -2.20
N GLU A 47 0.77 7.87 -1.62
CA GLU A 47 1.51 6.82 -2.35
C GLU A 47 0.68 6.14 -3.45
N LYS A 48 -0.66 6.24 -3.43
CA LYS A 48 -1.50 5.78 -4.56
C LYS A 48 -1.16 6.50 -5.85
N THR A 49 -0.76 7.77 -5.79
CA THR A 49 -0.39 8.55 -6.98
C THR A 49 0.82 7.94 -7.70
N THR A 50 1.84 7.53 -6.93
CA THR A 50 3.01 6.82 -7.45
C THR A 50 2.61 5.48 -8.06
N LEU A 51 1.79 4.70 -7.36
CA LEU A 51 1.32 3.41 -7.85
C LEU A 51 0.52 3.54 -9.17
N PHE A 52 -0.40 4.50 -9.24
CA PHE A 52 -1.22 4.75 -10.42
C PHE A 52 -0.38 5.21 -11.61
N SER A 53 0.63 6.05 -11.35
CA SER A 53 1.58 6.48 -12.38
C SER A 53 2.43 5.32 -12.91
N LEU A 54 3.00 4.50 -12.01
CA LEU A 54 3.82 3.34 -12.40
C LEU A 54 3.06 2.34 -13.27
N LEU A 55 1.78 2.10 -12.96
CA LEU A 55 0.95 1.12 -13.64
C LEU A 55 0.20 1.69 -14.84
N ASN A 56 0.27 3.00 -15.08
CA ASN A 56 -0.66 3.71 -15.97
C ASN A 56 -2.12 3.28 -15.71
N ALA A 57 -2.49 3.24 -14.42
CA ALA A 57 -3.64 2.48 -13.93
C ALA A 57 -4.97 2.96 -14.52
N GLU A 58 -5.16 4.27 -14.64
CA GLU A 58 -6.40 4.85 -15.17
C GLU A 58 -6.64 4.44 -16.62
N ALA A 59 -5.63 4.54 -17.49
CA ALA A 59 -5.74 4.12 -18.87
C ALA A 59 -5.91 2.60 -19.03
N ASN A 60 -5.26 1.80 -18.18
CA ASN A 60 -5.27 0.35 -18.28
C ASN A 60 -6.49 -0.33 -17.63
N SER A 61 -7.16 0.35 -16.70
CA SER A 61 -8.27 -0.25 -15.91
C SER A 61 -9.55 0.59 -15.85
N GLY A 62 -9.49 1.87 -16.23
CA GLY A 62 -10.60 2.82 -16.05
C GLY A 62 -10.82 3.27 -14.59
N ILE A 63 -9.99 2.82 -13.64
CA ILE A 63 -10.06 3.24 -12.23
C ILE A 63 -9.31 4.55 -12.07
N ALA A 64 -9.94 5.56 -11.47
CA ALA A 64 -9.36 6.87 -11.22
C ALA A 64 -9.19 7.15 -9.70
N LEU A 65 -8.39 8.16 -9.38
CA LEU A 65 -8.27 8.70 -8.02
C LEU A 65 -9.09 9.99 -7.90
N THR A 66 -9.86 10.11 -6.83
CA THR A 66 -10.53 11.38 -6.47
C THR A 66 -9.51 12.38 -5.90
N GLU A 67 -9.95 13.61 -5.63
CA GLU A 67 -9.11 14.65 -5.02
C GLU A 67 -8.59 14.24 -3.63
N ASN A 68 -9.32 13.37 -2.93
CA ASN A 68 -8.95 12.80 -1.63
C ASN A 68 -8.28 11.43 -1.75
N LEU A 69 -7.93 11.00 -2.97
CA LEU A 69 -7.24 9.74 -3.27
C LEU A 69 -8.03 8.47 -2.88
N ALA A 70 -9.35 8.59 -2.84
CA ALA A 70 -10.21 7.41 -2.93
C ALA A 70 -10.20 6.89 -4.37
N MET A 71 -10.38 5.58 -4.55
CA MET A 71 -10.48 5.00 -5.89
C MET A 71 -11.93 5.02 -6.37
N THR A 72 -12.15 5.32 -7.65
CA THR A 72 -13.45 5.25 -8.32
C THR A 72 -13.36 4.38 -9.58
N PRO A 73 -14.26 3.38 -9.77
CA PRO A 73 -15.36 2.98 -8.89
C PRO A 73 -14.91 2.51 -7.50
N ALA A 74 -15.80 2.63 -6.50
CA ALA A 74 -15.45 2.37 -5.09
C ALA A 74 -15.05 0.90 -4.82
N ALA A 75 -15.57 -0.04 -5.61
CA ALA A 75 -15.20 -1.45 -5.55
C ALA A 75 -13.85 -1.69 -6.26
N ALA A 76 -12.79 -1.11 -5.70
CA ALA A 76 -11.44 -1.19 -6.22
C ALA A 76 -10.41 -1.46 -5.11
N VAL A 77 -9.32 -2.13 -5.46
CA VAL A 77 -8.18 -2.41 -4.57
C VAL A 77 -6.89 -2.12 -5.33
N SER A 78 -5.94 -1.47 -4.66
CA SER A 78 -4.58 -1.26 -5.17
C SER A 78 -3.58 -1.38 -4.03
N GLY A 79 -2.37 -1.86 -4.32
CA GLY A 79 -1.34 -2.08 -3.33
C GLY A 79 -0.01 -2.49 -3.95
N LEU A 80 0.95 -2.77 -3.09
CA LEU A 80 2.28 -3.26 -3.43
C LEU A 80 2.33 -4.77 -3.24
N TYR A 81 3.32 -5.44 -3.80
CA TYR A 81 3.65 -6.83 -3.48
C TYR A 81 5.06 -6.91 -2.90
N PHE A 82 5.21 -7.65 -1.80
CA PHE A 82 6.51 -7.98 -1.21
C PHE A 82 6.63 -9.51 -1.11
N SER A 83 7.74 -10.07 -1.58
CA SER A 83 7.98 -11.52 -1.63
C SER A 83 8.87 -12.04 -0.49
N HIS A 84 9.46 -11.15 0.32
CA HIS A 84 10.37 -11.58 1.38
C HIS A 84 9.63 -12.47 2.40
N PRO A 85 10.17 -13.65 2.78
CA PRO A 85 9.43 -14.59 3.61
C PRO A 85 9.14 -14.10 5.03
N GLU A 86 9.95 -13.16 5.53
CA GLU A 86 9.72 -12.52 6.83
C GLU A 86 8.91 -11.22 6.74
N SER A 87 8.41 -10.85 5.56
CA SER A 87 7.54 -9.69 5.42
C SER A 87 6.22 -9.94 6.13
N ARG A 88 5.77 -8.95 6.91
CA ARG A 88 4.56 -9.03 7.73
C ARG A 88 3.90 -7.66 7.81
N TYR A 89 2.59 -7.64 8.00
CA TYR A 89 1.90 -6.41 8.34
C TYR A 89 2.28 -5.96 9.76
N PHE A 90 2.63 -4.69 9.90
CA PHE A 90 2.83 -4.03 11.17
C PHE A 90 2.23 -2.63 11.10
N GLY A 91 1.77 -2.07 12.22
CA GLY A 91 1.38 -0.67 12.26
C GLY A 91 2.60 0.23 12.38
N VAL A 92 2.71 1.27 11.56
CA VAL A 92 3.76 2.29 11.69
C VAL A 92 3.70 2.99 13.06
N GLY A 93 2.50 3.13 13.62
CA GLY A 93 2.31 3.80 14.91
C GLY A 93 2.43 5.32 14.80
N LYS A 94 2.93 5.94 15.88
CA LYS A 94 3.12 7.39 15.94
C LYS A 94 4.49 7.78 15.38
N ILE A 95 4.50 8.82 14.55
CA ILE A 95 5.70 9.45 14.02
C ILE A 95 5.89 10.82 14.68
N TYR A 96 7.14 11.24 14.85
CA TYR A 96 7.48 12.52 15.46
C TYR A 96 7.96 13.51 14.40
N GLN A 97 8.16 14.76 14.83
CA GLN A 97 8.38 15.90 13.92
C GLN A 97 9.64 15.74 13.07
N ASP A 98 10.67 15.07 13.59
CA ASP A 98 11.89 14.74 12.86
C ASP A 98 11.60 13.84 11.66
N GLN A 99 10.84 12.76 11.85
CA GLN A 99 10.44 11.84 10.78
C GLN A 99 9.48 12.52 9.79
N ALA A 100 8.53 13.32 10.27
CA ALA A 100 7.62 14.07 9.39
C ALA A 100 8.39 15.06 8.49
N ARG A 101 9.38 15.76 9.03
CA ARG A 101 10.26 16.66 8.26
C ARG A 101 11.13 15.92 7.26
N ASP A 102 11.74 14.80 7.65
CA ASP A 102 12.51 13.97 6.74
C ASP A 102 11.65 13.46 5.58
N TYR A 103 10.44 12.98 5.91
CA TYR A 103 9.51 12.46 4.92
C TYR A 103 9.03 13.53 3.94
N ALA A 104 8.69 14.73 4.44
CA ALA A 104 8.36 15.89 3.61
C ALA A 104 9.47 16.22 2.61
N ARG A 105 10.73 16.22 3.05
CA ARG A 105 11.89 16.45 2.17
C ARG A 105 12.01 15.36 1.09
N ARG A 106 11.85 14.09 1.45
CA ARG A 106 11.92 12.95 0.51
C ARG A 106 10.81 12.99 -0.53
N LYS A 107 9.59 13.37 -0.11
CA LYS A 107 8.44 13.54 -1.01
C LYS A 107 8.46 14.84 -1.81
N LYS A 108 9.34 15.78 -1.47
CA LYS A 108 9.33 17.16 -1.99
C LYS A 108 7.96 17.83 -1.77
N MET A 109 7.38 17.60 -0.60
CA MET A 109 6.11 18.18 -0.17
C MET A 109 6.34 19.17 0.97
N ASP A 110 5.45 20.15 1.11
CA ASP A 110 5.44 20.99 2.29
C ASP A 110 5.12 20.17 3.55
N LEU A 111 5.74 20.50 4.67
CA LEU A 111 5.55 19.80 5.94
C LEU A 111 4.06 19.79 6.35
N THR A 112 3.35 20.91 6.18
CA THR A 112 1.93 21.02 6.56
C THR A 112 1.04 20.07 5.76
N ILE A 113 1.41 19.78 4.50
CA ILE A 113 0.69 18.82 3.65
C ILE A 113 0.93 17.40 4.15
N VAL A 114 2.17 17.05 4.50
CA VAL A 114 2.49 15.75 5.09
C VAL A 114 1.77 15.56 6.43
N GLU A 115 1.77 16.57 7.29
CA GLU A 115 1.09 16.55 8.58
C GLU A 115 -0.42 16.37 8.43
N ARG A 116 -1.04 16.98 7.40
CA ARG A 116 -2.45 16.76 7.08
C ARG A 116 -2.74 15.30 6.71
N TRP A 117 -1.98 14.73 5.79
CA TRP A 117 -2.18 13.36 5.30
C TRP A 117 -1.86 12.30 6.35
N LEU A 118 -0.86 12.55 7.20
CA LEU A 118 -0.44 11.65 8.28
C LEU A 118 -1.01 12.05 9.64
N SER A 119 -2.03 12.90 9.69
CA SER A 119 -2.63 13.39 10.94
C SER A 119 -2.98 12.28 11.95
N PRO A 120 -3.50 11.09 11.56
CA PRO A 120 -3.77 10.02 12.52
C PRO A 120 -2.48 9.43 13.15
N ASN A 121 -1.35 9.58 12.47
CA ASN A 121 -0.05 9.05 12.85
C ASN A 121 0.85 10.08 13.54
N LEU A 122 0.47 11.36 13.66
CA LEU A 122 1.31 12.32 14.38
C LEU A 122 1.32 12.03 15.89
N GLY A 123 2.52 11.97 16.46
CA GLY A 123 2.80 11.85 17.89
C GLY A 123 3.08 13.19 18.58
N TYR A 124 2.82 14.31 17.90
CA TYR A 124 3.03 15.68 18.35
C TYR A 124 1.91 16.58 17.84
N ASN A 125 1.82 17.80 18.37
CA ASN A 125 0.90 18.83 17.87
C ASN A 125 1.66 19.74 16.87
N PRO A 126 1.32 19.72 15.57
CA PRO A 126 1.98 20.52 14.54
C PRO A 126 1.67 22.02 14.64
#